data_AF-A0A9E1Q0L3-F1
#
_entry.id   AF-A0A9E1Q0L3-F1
#
_cell.length_a   1.000
_cell.length_b   1.000
_cell.length_c   1.000
_cell.angle_alpha   90.00
_cell.angle_beta   90.00
_cell.angle_gamma   90.00
#
_symmetry.space_group_name_H-M   'P 1'
#
loop_
_entity.id
_entity.type
_entity.pdbx_description
1 polymer ?
#
loop_
_entity_poly.entity_id
_entity_poly.type
_entity_poly.pdbx_seq_one_letter_code
_entity_poly.pdbx_strand_id
1 'polypeptide(L)'
;MLSALAFPSGSSALDLGLTPNHVYSLWTNINASLNACARVVHGDPTDLESFAAMEPKTFSGKKPADVLNLLVTYRAKLDRLLRAQHLPDTTQAPPGGDAITPSHVYLNSGHVLNAQLRWLTVRTGPAQIISQFYTQQEFSGKTPSDVFAMVDLAIRRMDRLLQAAGI
;
A
#
# COMPACT_ATOMS: atom_id res chain seq x y z
N MET A 1 -21.70 46.66 14.83
CA MET A 1 -21.31 45.33 15.34
C MET A 1 -21.37 44.36 14.17
N LEU A 2 -20.23 43.93 13.63
CA LEU A 2 -20.17 42.89 12.61
C LEU A 2 -20.23 41.53 13.31
N SER A 3 -21.29 40.76 13.06
CA SER A 3 -21.35 39.35 13.45
C SER A 3 -20.39 38.55 12.58
N ALA A 4 -19.36 37.98 13.20
CA ALA A 4 -18.49 37.00 12.55
C ALA A 4 -19.30 35.72 12.29
N LEU A 5 -19.38 35.32 11.02
CA LEU A 5 -19.85 34.01 10.61
C LEU A 5 -18.83 32.97 11.10
N ALA A 6 -19.20 32.20 12.10
CA ALA A 6 -18.43 31.04 12.54
C ALA A 6 -18.58 29.94 11.49
N PHE A 7 -17.54 29.68 10.70
CA PHE A 7 -17.46 28.48 9.88
C PHE A 7 -17.16 27.28 10.79
N PRO A 8 -17.98 26.21 10.78
CA PRO A 8 -17.70 25.04 11.60
C PRO A 8 -16.36 24.44 11.20
N SER A 9 -15.41 24.49 12.12
CA SER A 9 -14.05 23.99 11.97
C SER A 9 -14.02 22.48 12.26
N GLY A 10 -14.75 21.71 11.46
CA GLY A 10 -14.80 20.26 11.55
C GLY A 10 -14.47 19.64 10.21
N SER A 11 -13.19 19.53 9.87
CA SER A 11 -12.75 18.67 8.77
C SER A 11 -12.86 17.22 9.26
N SER A 12 -14.09 16.70 9.30
CA SER A 12 -14.28 15.26 9.36
C SER A 12 -13.80 14.71 8.02
N ALA A 13 -12.80 13.81 8.02
CA ALA A 13 -12.42 13.14 6.79
C ALA A 13 -13.64 12.45 6.19
N LEU A 14 -13.80 12.66 4.90
CA LEU A 14 -14.89 12.10 4.12
C LEU A 14 -14.79 10.57 4.18
N ASP A 15 -15.77 9.90 4.77
CA ASP A 15 -15.91 8.46 4.61
C ASP A 15 -16.53 8.17 3.24
N LEU A 16 -15.76 7.53 2.37
CA LEU A 16 -16.09 7.30 0.97
C LEU A 16 -16.98 6.08 0.75
N GLY A 17 -17.52 5.48 1.82
CA GLY A 17 -18.27 4.22 1.75
C GLY A 17 -17.41 3.02 1.34
N LEU A 18 -16.09 3.13 1.47
CA LEU A 18 -15.17 2.05 1.11
C LEU A 18 -15.19 0.96 2.18
N THR A 19 -14.93 -0.26 1.74
CA THR A 19 -15.04 -1.47 2.55
C THR A 19 -13.72 -2.23 2.56
N PRO A 20 -13.51 -3.20 3.47
CA PRO A 20 -12.31 -4.03 3.45
C PRO A 20 -12.11 -4.78 2.12
N ASN A 21 -13.17 -5.09 1.37
CA ASN A 21 -13.05 -5.70 0.03
C ASN A 21 -12.25 -4.81 -0.93
N HIS A 22 -12.54 -3.50 -0.95
CA HIS A 22 -11.85 -2.53 -1.79
C HIS A 22 -10.36 -2.41 -1.41
N VAL A 23 -10.10 -2.35 -0.10
CA VAL A 23 -8.73 -2.26 0.42
C VAL A 23 -7.96 -3.55 0.12
N TYR A 24 -8.60 -4.71 0.30
CA TYR A 24 -8.03 -6.02 -0.04
C TYR A 24 -7.67 -6.10 -1.52
N SER A 25 -8.57 -5.70 -2.43
CA SER A 25 -8.29 -5.63 -3.87
C SER A 25 -7.05 -4.80 -4.17
N LEU A 26 -6.92 -3.63 -3.53
CA LEU A 26 -5.79 -2.76 -3.76
C LEU A 26 -4.47 -3.38 -3.26
N TRP A 27 -4.49 -4.08 -2.13
CA TRP A 27 -3.32 -4.79 -1.63
C TRP A 27 -2.98 -6.06 -2.42
N THR A 28 -3.94 -6.70 -3.08
CA THR A 28 -3.64 -7.73 -4.09
C THR A 28 -2.80 -7.13 -5.22
N ASN A 29 -3.17 -5.94 -5.70
CA ASN A 29 -2.42 -5.26 -6.75
C ASN A 29 -1.03 -4.80 -6.30
N ILE A 30 -0.91 -4.28 -5.07
CA ILE A 30 0.39 -3.91 -4.47
C ILE A 30 1.32 -5.13 -4.38
N ASN A 31 0.79 -6.27 -3.92
CA ASN A 31 1.55 -7.50 -3.85
C ASN A 31 1.93 -8.05 -5.24
N ALA A 32 1.07 -7.88 -6.24
CA ALA A 32 1.39 -8.24 -7.63
C ALA A 32 2.48 -7.33 -8.22
N SER A 33 2.45 -6.02 -7.94
CA SER A 33 3.51 -5.11 -8.38
C SER A 33 4.82 -5.35 -7.65
N LEU A 34 4.81 -5.87 -6.41
CA LEU A 34 6.03 -6.31 -5.73
C LEU A 34 6.69 -7.50 -6.44
N ASN A 35 5.90 -8.43 -6.98
CA ASN A 35 6.45 -9.52 -7.80
C ASN A 35 7.13 -8.98 -9.07
N ALA A 36 6.56 -7.93 -9.70
CA ALA A 36 7.20 -7.26 -10.82
C ALA A 36 8.48 -6.53 -10.40
N CYS A 37 8.49 -5.85 -9.26
CA CYS A 37 9.70 -5.22 -8.72
C CYS A 37 10.79 -6.25 -8.41
N ALA A 38 10.42 -7.42 -7.87
CA ALA A 38 11.37 -8.49 -7.59
C ALA A 38 12.09 -8.96 -8.86
N ARG A 39 11.40 -9.10 -9.99
CA ARG A 39 12.01 -9.46 -11.29
C ARG A 39 13.06 -8.46 -11.79
N VAL A 40 13.01 -7.23 -11.29
CA VAL A 40 13.95 -6.15 -11.65
C VAL A 40 15.18 -6.13 -10.73
N VAL A 41 15.05 -6.66 -9.52
CA VAL A 41 16.12 -6.68 -8.50
C VAL A 41 16.83 -8.03 -8.43
N HIS A 42 16.07 -9.13 -8.50
CA HIS A 42 16.59 -10.48 -8.42
C HIS A 42 16.94 -11.01 -9.82
N GLY A 43 18.14 -11.57 -9.95
CA GLY A 43 18.58 -12.29 -11.17
C GLY A 43 18.36 -13.80 -11.12
N ASP A 44 18.14 -14.38 -9.94
CA ASP A 44 17.97 -15.84 -9.76
C ASP A 44 16.49 -16.25 -9.88
N PRO A 45 16.14 -17.13 -10.85
CA PRO A 45 14.78 -17.66 -11.00
C PRO A 45 14.23 -18.36 -9.74
N THR A 46 15.07 -19.06 -8.98
CA THR A 46 14.65 -19.81 -7.78
C THR A 46 14.22 -18.85 -6.68
N ASP A 47 14.95 -17.74 -6.53
CA ASP A 47 14.60 -16.69 -5.59
C ASP A 47 13.27 -16.03 -5.95
N LEU A 48 13.05 -15.78 -7.24
CA LEU A 48 11.79 -15.20 -7.75
C LEU A 48 10.59 -16.12 -7.50
N GLU A 49 10.74 -17.43 -7.71
CA GLU A 49 9.70 -18.41 -7.41
C GLU A 49 9.37 -18.43 -5.91
N SER A 50 10.39 -18.49 -5.05
CA SER A 50 10.20 -18.47 -3.60
C SER A 50 9.56 -17.15 -3.11
N PHE A 51 9.85 -16.02 -3.76
CA PHE A 51 9.26 -14.73 -3.46
C PHE A 51 7.79 -14.69 -3.83
N ALA A 52 7.45 -15.17 -5.04
CA ALA A 52 6.09 -15.22 -5.54
C ALA A 52 5.22 -16.19 -4.73
N ALA A 53 5.78 -17.30 -4.25
CA ALA A 53 5.10 -18.31 -3.45
C ALA A 53 4.84 -17.90 -1.98
N MET A 54 5.29 -16.70 -1.56
CA MET A 54 4.98 -16.21 -0.22
C MET A 54 3.48 -15.92 -0.07
N GLU A 55 2.85 -16.53 0.94
CA GLU A 55 1.42 -16.39 1.22
C GLU A 55 1.11 -15.45 2.41
N PRO A 56 -0.11 -14.87 2.48
CA PRO A 56 -0.58 -14.12 3.64
C PRO A 56 -0.70 -15.03 4.88
N LYS A 57 -0.33 -14.51 6.04
CA LYS A 57 -0.57 -15.19 7.33
C LYS A 57 -2.00 -14.93 7.81
N THR A 58 -2.54 -15.82 8.65
CA THR A 58 -3.86 -15.62 9.25
C THR A 58 -3.78 -14.71 10.47
N PHE A 59 -4.72 -13.76 10.56
CA PHE A 59 -4.91 -12.88 11.72
C PHE A 59 -6.39 -12.78 12.07
N SER A 60 -6.71 -12.36 13.29
CA SER A 60 -8.08 -12.16 13.75
C SER A 60 -8.20 -10.88 14.59
N GLY A 61 -9.44 -10.38 14.73
CA GLY A 61 -9.78 -9.25 15.60
C GLY A 61 -9.21 -7.89 15.18
N LYS A 62 -8.68 -7.75 13.95
CA LYS A 62 -8.10 -6.49 13.48
C LYS A 62 -9.17 -5.47 13.13
N LYS A 63 -8.80 -4.21 13.26
CA LYS A 63 -9.59 -3.02 12.92
C LYS A 63 -8.88 -2.20 11.83
N PRO A 64 -9.58 -1.29 11.12
CA PRO A 64 -8.94 -0.42 10.13
C PRO A 64 -7.73 0.37 10.67
N ALA A 65 -7.78 0.81 11.92
CA ALA A 65 -6.64 1.47 12.59
C ALA A 65 -5.39 0.59 12.67
N ASP A 66 -5.54 -0.71 12.95
CA ASP A 66 -4.42 -1.65 12.99
C ASP A 66 -3.78 -1.80 11.60
N VAL A 67 -4.62 -1.85 10.56
CA VAL A 67 -4.16 -1.94 9.17
C VAL A 67 -3.42 -0.66 8.77
N LEU A 68 -3.95 0.51 9.13
CA LEU A 68 -3.29 1.80 8.84
C LEU A 68 -1.94 1.89 9.55
N ASN A 69 -1.84 1.47 10.81
CA ASN A 69 -0.58 1.42 11.55
C ASN A 69 0.44 0.48 10.89
N LEU A 70 0.00 -0.69 10.42
CA LEU A 70 0.87 -1.61 9.70
C LEU A 70 1.31 -1.03 8.34
N LEU A 71 0.42 -0.31 7.64
CA LEU A 71 0.75 0.38 6.40
C LEU A 71 1.86 1.43 6.60
N VAL A 72 1.90 2.14 7.73
CA VAL A 72 3.01 3.06 8.05
C VAL A 72 4.37 2.33 8.06
N THR A 73 4.40 1.09 8.55
CA THR A 73 5.62 0.25 8.51
C THR A 73 6.01 -0.10 7.07
N TYR A 74 5.04 -0.45 6.24
CA TYR A 74 5.27 -0.69 4.81
C TYR A 74 5.83 0.56 4.12
N ARG A 75 5.20 1.72 4.36
CA ARG A 75 5.61 3.01 3.79
C ARG A 75 7.05 3.33 4.13
N ALA A 76 7.46 3.22 5.39
CA ALA A 76 8.83 3.49 5.80
C ALA A 76 9.87 2.63 5.04
N LYS A 77 9.53 1.36 4.74
CA LYS A 77 10.38 0.46 3.96
C LYS A 77 10.40 0.85 2.48
N LEU A 78 9.26 1.18 1.90
CA LEU A 78 9.18 1.70 0.54
C LEU A 78 9.99 2.99 0.39
N ASP A 79 9.90 3.92 1.34
CA ASP A 79 10.63 5.18 1.28
C ASP A 79 12.15 4.98 1.36
N ARG A 80 12.64 3.95 2.08
CA ARG A 80 14.07 3.56 2.01
C ARG A 80 14.47 3.16 0.59
N LEU A 81 13.65 2.36 -0.08
CA LEU A 81 13.88 1.94 -1.46
C LEU A 81 13.85 3.14 -2.43
N LEU A 82 12.91 4.07 -2.25
CA LEU A 82 12.78 5.28 -3.07
C LEU A 82 14.00 6.18 -2.92
N ARG A 83 14.43 6.47 -1.69
CA ARG A 83 15.61 7.31 -1.41
C ARG A 83 16.89 6.74 -1.98
N ALA A 84 17.07 5.41 -1.95
CA ALA A 84 18.22 4.76 -2.57
C ALA A 84 18.30 4.97 -4.09
N GLN A 85 17.20 5.39 -4.73
CA GLN A 85 17.13 5.75 -6.15
C GLN A 85 16.91 7.27 -6.35
N HIS A 86 17.11 8.10 -5.32
CA HIS A 86 16.87 9.55 -5.36
C HIS A 86 15.45 9.94 -5.78
N LEU A 87 14.46 9.10 -5.46
CA LEU A 87 13.04 9.38 -5.70
C LEU A 87 12.40 10.02 -4.46
N PRO A 88 11.35 10.84 -4.64
CA PRO A 88 10.63 11.44 -3.51
C PRO A 88 9.93 10.38 -2.67
N ASP A 89 9.88 10.62 -1.36
CA ASP A 89 9.15 9.80 -0.41
C ASP A 89 7.64 9.76 -0.71
N THR A 90 6.97 8.74 -0.17
CA THR A 90 5.54 8.53 -0.34
C THR A 90 4.73 9.62 0.35
N THR A 91 3.72 10.15 -0.32
CA THR A 91 2.77 11.10 0.29
C THR A 91 1.83 10.40 1.26
N GLN A 92 1.45 11.10 2.33
CA GLN A 92 0.44 10.66 3.28
C GLN A 92 -0.89 11.38 2.99
N ALA A 93 -2.00 10.64 3.00
CA ALA A 93 -3.31 11.30 3.01
C ALA A 93 -3.48 12.02 4.36
N PRO A 94 -4.15 13.19 4.40
CA PRO A 94 -4.33 13.94 5.64
C PRO A 94 -4.93 13.05 6.74
N PRO A 95 -4.54 13.25 8.01
CA PRO A 95 -5.24 12.61 9.11
C PRO A 95 -6.71 13.01 9.03
N GLY A 96 -7.57 12.00 9.07
CA GLY A 96 -9.00 12.22 9.11
C GLY A 96 -9.54 12.38 10.51
N GLY A 97 -10.87 12.55 10.61
CA GLY A 97 -11.57 12.72 11.88
C GLY A 97 -11.39 11.55 12.85
N ASP A 98 -12.06 11.61 14.00
CA ASP A 98 -11.74 10.81 15.19
C ASP A 98 -11.79 9.26 15.01
N ALA A 99 -12.42 8.75 13.94
CA ALA A 99 -12.53 7.32 13.66
C ALA A 99 -11.85 6.91 12.34
N ILE A 100 -10.87 6.00 12.42
CA ILE A 100 -10.23 5.41 11.24
C ILE A 100 -11.17 4.40 10.57
N THR A 101 -11.54 4.68 9.33
CA THR A 101 -12.41 3.85 8.46
C THR A 101 -11.60 3.15 7.35
N PRO A 102 -12.16 2.17 6.63
CA PRO A 102 -11.49 1.58 5.47
C PRO A 102 -11.13 2.60 4.38
N SER A 103 -11.87 3.71 4.27
CA SER A 103 -11.56 4.81 3.33
C SER A 103 -10.18 5.42 3.58
N HIS A 104 -9.81 5.60 4.84
CA HIS A 104 -8.48 6.09 5.23
C HIS A 104 -7.37 5.13 4.81
N VAL A 105 -7.61 3.83 5.01
CA VAL A 105 -6.67 2.78 4.62
C VAL A 105 -6.54 2.73 3.10
N TYR A 106 -7.65 2.79 2.37
CA TYR A 106 -7.66 2.76 0.91
C TYR A 106 -6.87 3.92 0.30
N LEU A 107 -7.14 5.16 0.73
CA LEU A 107 -6.43 6.35 0.22
C LEU A 107 -4.92 6.27 0.49
N ASN A 108 -4.53 5.89 1.71
CA ASN A 108 -3.12 5.72 2.04
C ASN A 108 -2.47 4.56 1.27
N SER A 109 -3.23 3.50 0.98
CA SER A 109 -2.79 2.36 0.16
C SER A 109 -2.58 2.77 -1.30
N GLY A 110 -3.43 3.67 -1.82
CA GLY A 110 -3.29 4.20 -3.18
C GLY A 110 -2.02 5.02 -3.34
N HIS A 111 -1.67 5.84 -2.34
CA HIS A 111 -0.41 6.59 -2.35
C HIS A 111 0.83 5.69 -2.39
N VAL A 112 0.86 4.60 -1.60
CA VAL A 112 2.00 3.66 -1.64
C VAL A 112 2.06 2.89 -2.95
N LEU A 113 0.92 2.50 -3.55
CA LEU A 113 0.92 1.89 -4.89
C LEU A 113 1.52 2.84 -5.93
N ASN A 114 1.08 4.10 -5.95
CA ASN A 114 1.58 5.10 -6.90
C ASN A 114 3.09 5.31 -6.74
N ALA A 115 3.60 5.37 -5.51
CA ALA A 115 5.02 5.51 -5.24
C ALA A 115 5.83 4.27 -5.67
N GLN A 116 5.32 3.07 -5.41
CA GLN A 116 5.95 1.82 -5.85
C GLN A 116 5.98 1.70 -7.38
N LEU A 117 4.89 2.06 -8.07
CA LEU A 117 4.85 2.03 -9.53
C LEU A 117 5.77 3.09 -10.16
N ARG A 118 5.93 4.25 -9.51
CA ARG A 118 6.94 5.24 -9.91
C ARG A 118 8.34 4.63 -9.87
N TRP A 119 8.69 3.93 -8.79
CA TRP A 119 9.97 3.22 -8.68
C TRP A 119 10.13 2.22 -9.82
N LEU A 120 9.11 1.38 -10.06
CA LEU A 120 9.15 0.38 -11.12
C LEU A 120 9.38 1.01 -12.50
N THR A 121 8.60 2.03 -12.86
CA THR A 121 8.73 2.75 -14.13
C THR A 121 10.10 3.36 -14.33
N VAL A 122 10.70 3.95 -13.29
CA VAL A 122 12.07 4.51 -13.38
C VAL A 122 13.10 3.41 -13.67
N ARG A 123 12.91 2.21 -13.11
CA ARG A 123 13.84 1.08 -13.28
C ARG A 123 13.67 0.35 -14.61
N THR A 124 12.46 0.27 -15.15
CA THR A 124 12.16 -0.49 -16.37
C THR A 124 12.00 0.38 -17.61
N GLY A 125 11.88 1.71 -17.43
CA GLY A 125 11.53 2.62 -18.50
C GLY A 125 10.04 2.57 -18.90
N PRO A 126 9.65 3.35 -19.93
CA PRO A 126 8.25 3.57 -20.30
C PRO A 126 7.57 2.38 -20.97
N ALA A 127 8.33 1.36 -21.38
CA ALA A 127 7.79 0.16 -22.02
C ALA A 127 7.05 -0.76 -21.03
N GLN A 128 7.29 -0.61 -19.72
CA GLN A 128 6.58 -1.38 -18.72
C GLN A 128 5.13 -0.89 -18.60
N ILE A 129 4.20 -1.77 -18.97
CA ILE A 129 2.78 -1.53 -18.76
C ILE A 129 2.48 -1.65 -17.26
N ILE A 130 2.07 -0.53 -16.64
CA ILE A 130 1.72 -0.46 -15.21
C ILE A 130 0.20 -0.42 -14.96
N SER A 131 -0.62 -0.24 -16.00
CA SER A 131 -2.08 -0.13 -15.89
C SER A 131 -2.73 -1.36 -15.27
N GLN A 132 -2.15 -2.54 -15.50
CA GLN A 132 -2.60 -3.81 -14.91
C GLN A 132 -2.60 -3.81 -13.37
N PHE A 133 -1.80 -2.95 -12.73
CA PHE A 133 -1.77 -2.84 -11.27
C PHE A 133 -2.86 -1.93 -10.70
N TYR A 134 -3.67 -1.30 -11.55
CA TYR A 134 -4.84 -0.53 -11.15
C TYR A 134 -6.16 -1.27 -11.40
N THR A 135 -6.11 -2.54 -11.83
CA THR A 135 -7.31 -3.34 -12.07
C THR A 135 -8.07 -3.55 -10.76
N GLN A 136 -9.33 -3.10 -10.72
CA GLN A 136 -10.22 -3.41 -9.62
C GLN A 136 -10.68 -4.86 -9.73
N GLN A 137 -10.46 -5.62 -8.67
CA GLN A 137 -10.90 -7.01 -8.56
C GLN A 137 -12.06 -7.08 -7.57
N GLU A 138 -13.07 -7.87 -7.90
CA GLU A 138 -14.21 -8.07 -7.02
C GLU A 138 -13.89 -9.14 -5.98
N PHE A 139 -13.95 -8.72 -4.71
CA PHE A 139 -13.86 -9.61 -3.57
C PHE A 139 -15.10 -9.41 -2.69
N SER A 140 -15.52 -10.48 -2.03
CA SER A 140 -16.59 -10.45 -1.04
C SER A 140 -16.12 -11.05 0.29
N GLY A 141 -16.80 -10.67 1.37
CA GLY A 141 -16.57 -11.22 2.70
C GLY A 141 -15.22 -10.88 3.35
N LYS A 142 -14.44 -9.94 2.80
CA LYS A 142 -13.16 -9.54 3.40
C LYS A 142 -13.39 -8.71 4.65
N THR A 143 -12.50 -8.91 5.60
CA THR A 143 -12.45 -8.23 6.89
C THR A 143 -11.16 -7.41 7.00
N PRO A 144 -11.04 -6.50 7.99
CA PRO A 144 -9.77 -5.82 8.24
C PRO A 144 -8.63 -6.79 8.57
N SER A 145 -8.92 -7.99 9.10
CA SER A 145 -7.88 -9.00 9.37
C SER A 145 -7.29 -9.58 8.09
N ASP A 146 -8.11 -9.76 7.05
CA ASP A 146 -7.63 -10.20 5.73
C ASP A 146 -6.77 -9.13 5.07
N VAL A 147 -7.18 -7.86 5.20
CA VAL A 147 -6.37 -6.74 4.70
C VAL A 147 -5.04 -6.66 5.45
N PHE A 148 -5.05 -6.77 6.78
CA PHE A 148 -3.85 -6.80 7.61
C PHE A 148 -2.88 -7.90 7.13
N ALA A 149 -3.40 -9.09 6.80
CA ALA A 149 -2.62 -10.19 6.25
C ALA A 149 -1.91 -9.83 4.93
N MET A 150 -2.59 -9.12 4.04
CA MET A 150 -2.04 -8.67 2.77
C MET A 150 -0.96 -7.59 2.93
N VAL A 151 -1.13 -6.69 3.90
CA VAL A 151 -0.11 -5.69 4.25
C VAL A 151 1.11 -6.36 4.87
N ASP A 152 0.93 -7.33 5.78
CA ASP A 152 2.01 -8.13 6.36
C ASP A 152 2.80 -8.88 5.26
N LEU A 153 2.11 -9.49 4.30
CA LEU A 153 2.75 -10.13 3.16
C LEU A 153 3.61 -9.13 2.37
N ALA A 154 3.06 -7.96 2.07
CA ALA A 154 3.77 -6.93 1.33
C ALA A 154 5.01 -6.43 2.09
N ILE A 155 4.92 -6.30 3.42
CA ILE A 155 6.08 -5.94 4.26
C ILE A 155 7.17 -7.01 4.16
N ARG A 156 6.83 -8.28 4.33
CA ARG A 156 7.81 -9.38 4.23
C ARG A 156 8.43 -9.46 2.84
N ARG A 157 7.66 -9.21 1.78
CA ARG A 157 8.15 -9.11 0.41
C ARG A 157 9.07 -7.90 0.24
N MET A 158 8.73 -6.75 0.79
CA MET A 158 9.58 -5.56 0.75
C MET A 158 10.91 -5.80 1.49
N ASP A 159 10.90 -6.53 2.60
CA ASP A 159 12.13 -6.89 3.33
C ASP A 159 13.08 -7.72 2.47
N ARG A 160 12.56 -8.72 1.74
CA ARG A 160 13.36 -9.50 0.78
C ARG A 160 13.88 -8.64 -0.37
N LEU A 161 13.06 -7.71 -0.86
CA LEU A 161 13.47 -6.82 -1.95
C LEU A 161 14.58 -5.86 -1.52
N LEU A 162 14.47 -5.27 -0.33
CA LEU A 162 15.53 -4.43 0.25
C LEU A 162 16.82 -5.21 0.44
N GLN A 163 16.73 -6.43 0.99
CA GLN A 163 17.89 -7.31 1.15
C GLN A 163 18.58 -7.59 -0.19
N ALA A 164 17.80 -7.92 -1.24
CA ALA A 164 18.34 -8.21 -2.57
C ALA A 164 18.92 -6.96 -3.26
N ALA A 165 18.39 -5.78 -2.95
CA ALA A 165 18.92 -4.51 -3.42
C ALA A 165 20.16 -4.03 -2.63
N GLY A 166 20.53 -4.71 -1.54
CA GLY A 166 21.62 -4.33 -0.65
C GLY A 166 21.33 -3.08 0.20
N ILE A 167 20.06 -2.84 0.56
CA ILE A 167 19.57 -1.65 1.28
C ILE A 167 19.11 -1.98 2.70
#